data_AF-A0A7C7UKI5-F1
#
_entry.id   AF-A0A7C7UKI5-F1
#
_cell.length_a   1.000
_cell.length_b   1.000
_cell.length_c   1.000
_cell.angle_alpha   90.00
_cell.angle_beta   90.00
_cell.angle_gamma   90.00
#
_symmetry.space_group_name_H-M   'P 1'
#
loop_
_entity.id
_entity.type
_entity.pdbx_description
1 polymer ?
#
loop_
_entity_poly.entity_id
_entity_poly.type
_entity_poly.pdbx_seq_one_letter_code
_entity_poly.pdbx_strand_id
1 'polypeptide(L)'
;SKYRPDLILCLGTKALKYALTVKKIPKIFCLVLHPEMYLSTDYLDVYGITIELPPLLQFRIIAQAFPRLKRIGVIYNPEFNQKYIEIAKESAKSVALDLVTCSVRSVKEVPSALHHLEDKIDILWSILDNTAYGPETARYVLLFALRRDIPFVGFSPQFAKAGALMAVYGDYEDMGRQSALLAKKVLLGNEESLVKILQPRKARIAINQKVARALGITFTPEFLKIVDKVF
;
A
#
# COMPACT_ATOMS: atom_id res chain seq x y z
N SER A 1 30.56 9.85 18.16
CA SER A 1 30.12 10.65 16.99
C SER A 1 30.15 12.12 17.38
N LYS A 2 30.67 13.01 16.52
CA LYS A 2 30.75 14.48 16.73
C LYS A 2 29.39 15.20 16.56
N TYR A 3 28.39 14.53 16.01
CA TYR A 3 27.02 15.05 15.87
C TYR A 3 26.09 14.42 16.89
N ARG A 4 25.37 15.25 17.64
CA ARG A 4 24.26 14.88 18.53
C ARG A 4 22.98 15.58 18.02
N PRO A 5 22.26 14.99 17.06
CA PRO A 5 21.01 15.57 16.59
C PRO A 5 19.94 15.48 17.68
N ASP A 6 19.03 16.45 17.72
CA ASP A 6 17.87 16.43 18.62
C ASP A 6 16.83 15.39 18.18
N LEU A 7 16.83 14.98 16.91
CA LEU A 7 15.91 14.01 16.34
C LEU A 7 16.50 13.34 15.10
N ILE A 8 16.18 12.07 14.86
CA ILE A 8 16.57 11.33 13.64
C ILE A 8 15.34 11.05 12.77
N LEU A 9 15.35 11.54 11.52
CA LEU A 9 14.37 11.15 10.51
C LEU A 9 14.88 9.93 9.73
N CYS A 10 14.08 8.87 9.72
CA CYS A 10 14.39 7.60 9.07
C CYS A 10 13.49 7.40 7.85
N LEU A 11 14.07 7.39 6.65
CA LEU A 11 13.34 7.11 5.41
C LEU A 11 13.56 5.64 5.02
N GLY A 12 12.54 4.82 5.22
CA GLY A 12 12.54 3.39 4.90
C GLY A 12 13.14 2.48 5.97
N THR A 13 12.88 1.18 5.82
CA THR A 13 13.17 0.15 6.82
C THR A 13 14.66 0.05 7.19
N LYS A 14 15.57 0.15 6.20
CA LYS A 14 17.02 0.09 6.46
C LYS A 14 17.49 1.24 7.34
N ALA A 15 17.00 2.45 7.08
CA ALA A 15 17.32 3.64 7.87
C ALA A 15 16.79 3.51 9.30
N LEU A 16 15.54 3.03 9.46
CA LEU A 16 14.98 2.79 10.78
C LEU A 16 15.83 1.77 11.57
N LYS A 17 16.13 0.60 11.00
CA LYS A 17 16.95 -0.42 11.67
C LYS A 17 18.30 0.13 12.14
N TYR A 18 18.96 0.94 11.31
CA TYR A 18 20.20 1.59 11.70
C TYR A 18 19.98 2.59 12.85
N ALA A 19 18.97 3.45 12.75
CA ALA A 19 18.67 4.45 13.76
C ALA A 19 18.27 3.85 15.13
N LEU A 20 17.67 2.66 15.17
CA LEU A 20 17.35 1.95 16.41
C LEU A 20 18.60 1.57 17.24
N THR A 21 19.77 1.49 16.60
CA THR A 21 21.05 1.27 17.30
C THR A 21 21.52 2.52 18.06
N VAL A 22 21.03 3.70 17.68
CA VAL A 22 21.35 4.98 18.33
C VAL A 22 20.39 5.20 19.50
N LYS A 23 20.89 5.06 20.73
CA LYS A 23 20.07 5.22 21.95
C LYS A 23 19.87 6.69 22.32
N LYS A 24 18.78 6.97 23.06
CA LYS A 24 18.47 8.28 23.70
C LYS A 24 18.18 9.47 22.77
N ILE A 25 18.08 9.27 21.46
CA ILE A 25 17.65 10.30 20.50
C ILE A 25 16.29 9.88 19.94
N PRO A 26 15.24 10.73 19.93
CA PRO A 26 13.96 10.36 19.38
C PRO A 26 14.05 10.11 17.86
N LYS A 27 13.18 9.23 17.34
CA LYS A 27 13.14 8.89 15.91
C LYS A 27 11.76 9.11 15.33
N ILE A 28 11.73 9.71 14.15
CA ILE A 28 10.57 9.70 13.26
C ILE A 28 10.89 8.80 12.08
N PHE A 29 10.09 7.78 11.83
CA PHE A 29 10.18 7.00 10.60
C PHE A 29 9.12 7.40 9.58
N CYS A 30 9.43 7.19 8.31
CA CYS A 30 8.50 7.32 7.19
C CYS A 30 8.85 6.28 6.14
N LEU A 31 7.85 5.86 5.35
CA LEU A 31 8.03 4.88 4.26
C LEU A 31 8.50 3.50 4.75
N VAL A 32 8.13 3.11 5.97
CA VAL A 32 8.47 1.79 6.54
C VAL A 32 7.27 0.86 6.37
N LEU A 33 7.50 -0.32 5.80
CA LEU A 33 6.52 -1.40 5.68
C LEU A 33 6.55 -2.27 6.95
N HIS A 34 5.37 -2.54 7.54
CA HIS A 34 5.21 -3.33 8.77
C HIS A 34 6.12 -2.86 9.91
N PRO A 35 6.07 -1.57 10.31
CA PRO A 35 6.93 -1.03 11.37
C PRO A 35 6.86 -1.81 12.69
N GLU A 36 5.72 -2.42 13.01
CA GLU A 36 5.51 -3.26 14.18
C GLU A 36 6.49 -4.44 14.29
N MET A 37 7.04 -4.92 13.18
CA MET A 37 8.06 -5.99 13.19
C MET A 37 9.42 -5.52 13.74
N TYR A 38 9.66 -4.21 13.79
CA TYR A 38 10.93 -3.61 14.22
C TYR A 38 10.82 -2.86 15.55
N LEU A 39 9.60 -2.51 15.96
CA LEU A 39 9.32 -1.73 17.14
C LEU A 39 8.89 -2.64 18.29
N SER A 40 9.85 -2.98 19.18
CA SER A 40 9.56 -3.56 20.49
C SER A 40 9.04 -2.51 21.48
N THR A 41 8.57 -2.98 22.65
CA THR A 41 8.15 -2.15 23.79
C THR A 41 9.24 -1.21 24.30
N ASP A 42 10.52 -1.52 24.04
CA ASP A 42 11.67 -0.75 24.51
C ASP A 42 11.91 0.54 23.70
N TYR A 43 11.25 0.68 22.54
CA TYR A 43 11.34 1.86 21.69
C TYR A 43 10.20 2.84 22.03
N LEU A 44 10.34 3.50 23.18
CA LEU A 44 9.37 4.48 23.66
C LEU A 44 9.32 5.72 22.75
N ASP A 45 10.48 6.21 22.30
CA ASP A 45 10.62 7.49 21.59
C ASP A 45 10.68 7.32 20.05
N VAL A 46 9.92 6.36 19.52
CA VAL A 46 9.88 6.07 18.08
C VAL A 46 8.46 6.22 17.55
N TYR A 47 8.29 7.21 16.67
CA TYR A 47 7.02 7.55 16.04
C TYR A 47 7.19 7.52 14.53
N GLY A 48 6.11 7.45 13.76
CA GLY A 48 6.25 7.56 12.32
C GLY A 48 5.01 7.23 11.51
N ILE A 49 5.20 7.27 10.20
CA ILE A 49 4.17 7.01 9.20
C ILE A 49 4.54 5.70 8.48
N THR A 50 3.68 4.67 8.56
CA THR A 50 3.84 3.47 7.71
C THR A 50 3.64 3.83 6.24
N ILE A 51 4.22 3.06 5.33
CA ILE A 51 3.94 3.17 3.89
C ILE A 51 2.59 2.55 3.49
N GLU A 52 2.04 1.68 4.32
CA GLU A 52 0.82 0.94 4.02
C GLU A 52 -0.41 1.85 4.06
N LEU A 53 -1.07 1.99 2.91
CA LEU A 53 -2.35 2.69 2.84
C LEU A 53 -3.43 1.93 3.64
N PRO A 54 -4.35 2.63 4.32
CA PRO A 54 -5.54 2.00 4.87
C PRO A 54 -6.34 1.28 3.75
N PRO A 55 -6.72 -0.01 3.91
CA PRO A 55 -7.49 -0.72 2.90
C PRO A 55 -8.80 -0.02 2.53
N LEU A 56 -9.50 0.54 3.52
CA LEU A 56 -10.74 1.29 3.30
C LEU A 56 -10.57 2.47 2.34
N LEU A 57 -9.46 3.20 2.41
CA LEU A 57 -9.18 4.31 1.50
C LEU A 57 -9.02 3.80 0.07
N GLN A 58 -8.32 2.67 -0.13
CA GLN A 58 -8.16 2.05 -1.43
C GLN A 58 -9.48 1.52 -1.99
N PHE A 59 -10.27 0.80 -1.18
CA PHE A 59 -11.53 0.22 -1.64
C PHE A 59 -12.59 1.26 -1.96
N ARG A 60 -12.62 2.40 -1.26
CA ARG A 60 -13.47 3.54 -1.64
C ARG A 60 -13.14 4.07 -3.03
N ILE A 61 -11.85 4.21 -3.34
CA ILE A 61 -11.38 4.65 -4.66
C ILE A 61 -11.74 3.60 -5.73
N ILE A 62 -11.52 2.31 -5.46
CA ILE A 62 -11.85 1.22 -6.37
C ILE A 62 -13.36 1.15 -6.62
N ALA A 63 -14.19 1.26 -5.59
CA ALA A 63 -15.65 1.27 -5.73
C ALA A 63 -16.15 2.49 -6.53
N GLN A 64 -15.52 3.65 -6.36
CA GLN A 64 -15.84 4.85 -7.15
C GLN A 64 -15.43 4.69 -8.63
N ALA A 65 -14.28 4.07 -8.88
CA ALA A 65 -13.80 3.80 -10.24
C ALA A 65 -14.67 2.75 -10.96
N PHE A 66 -15.17 1.76 -10.22
CA PHE A 66 -15.85 0.59 -10.77
C PHE A 66 -17.14 0.24 -9.99
N PRO A 67 -18.21 1.04 -10.15
CA PRO A 67 -19.42 0.93 -9.32
C PRO A 67 -20.18 -0.40 -9.49
N ARG A 68 -19.91 -1.16 -10.55
CA ARG A 68 -20.57 -2.44 -10.84
C ARG A 68 -19.81 -3.66 -10.33
N LEU A 69 -18.51 -3.54 -10.00
CA LEU A 69 -17.72 -4.68 -9.55
C LEU A 69 -18.02 -4.98 -8.08
N LYS A 70 -17.93 -6.27 -7.71
CA LYS A 70 -18.24 -6.74 -6.35
C LYS A 70 -17.10 -7.53 -5.74
N ARG A 71 -16.39 -8.33 -6.54
CA ARG A 71 -15.39 -9.29 -6.06
C ARG A 71 -13.99 -8.79 -6.37
N ILE A 72 -13.22 -8.49 -5.33
CA ILE A 72 -11.82 -8.06 -5.43
C ILE A 72 -10.92 -9.23 -5.05
N GLY A 73 -10.02 -9.62 -5.95
CA GLY A 73 -9.01 -10.64 -5.72
C GLY A 73 -7.74 -10.07 -5.11
N VAL A 74 -7.11 -10.82 -4.20
CA VAL A 74 -5.75 -10.52 -3.72
C VAL A 74 -4.96 -11.79 -3.45
N ILE A 75 -3.71 -11.79 -3.94
CA ILE A 75 -2.68 -12.74 -3.53
C ILE A 75 -1.77 -12.08 -2.51
N TYR A 76 -1.41 -12.80 -1.44
CA TYR A 76 -0.56 -12.27 -0.38
C TYR A 76 0.21 -13.37 0.33
N ASN A 77 1.32 -13.00 0.95
CA ASN A 77 2.07 -13.85 1.86
C ASN A 77 1.56 -13.66 3.30
N PRO A 78 0.95 -14.70 3.92
CA PRO A 78 0.37 -14.59 5.26
C PRO A 78 1.44 -14.40 6.35
N GLU A 79 2.71 -14.70 6.09
CA GLU A 79 3.80 -14.42 7.03
C GLU A 79 3.93 -12.93 7.34
N PHE A 80 3.70 -12.07 6.33
CA PHE A 80 3.88 -10.62 6.44
C PHE A 80 2.57 -9.84 6.45
N ASN A 81 1.56 -10.31 5.71
CA ASN A 81 0.39 -9.51 5.36
C ASN A 81 -0.92 -10.01 5.98
N GLN A 82 -0.91 -11.04 6.85
CA GLN A 82 -2.14 -11.62 7.42
C GLN A 82 -3.04 -10.59 8.11
N LYS A 83 -2.47 -9.80 9.03
CA LYS A 83 -3.20 -8.77 9.77
C LYS A 83 -3.78 -7.69 8.84
N TYR A 84 -3.00 -7.29 7.83
CA TYR A 84 -3.44 -6.31 6.85
C TYR A 84 -4.63 -6.83 6.03
N ILE A 85 -4.61 -8.10 5.65
CA ILE A 85 -5.70 -8.76 4.92
C ILE A 85 -6.97 -8.92 5.77
N GLU A 86 -6.85 -9.18 7.07
CA GLU A 86 -8.01 -9.22 7.98
C GLU A 86 -8.74 -7.87 8.02
N ILE A 87 -7.99 -6.78 8.21
CA ILE A 87 -8.53 -5.41 8.17
C ILE A 87 -9.10 -5.09 6.78
N ALA A 88 -8.47 -5.59 5.71
CA ALA A 88 -8.96 -5.41 4.35
C ALA A 88 -10.29 -6.13 4.11
N LYS A 89 -10.49 -7.33 4.64
CA LYS A 89 -11.78 -8.05 4.54
C LYS A 89 -12.91 -7.24 5.17
N GLU A 90 -12.70 -6.67 6.35
CA GLU A 90 -13.69 -5.82 7.01
C GLU A 90 -13.95 -4.52 6.23
N SER A 91 -12.88 -3.89 5.75
CA SER A 91 -12.95 -2.67 4.96
C SER A 91 -13.73 -2.87 3.66
N ALA A 92 -13.51 -3.98 2.94
CA ALA A 92 -14.22 -4.31 1.72
C ALA A 92 -15.72 -4.45 1.98
N LYS A 93 -16.11 -5.18 3.03
CA LYS A 93 -17.52 -5.33 3.43
C LYS A 93 -18.20 -3.99 3.69
N SER A 94 -17.51 -3.06 4.35
CA SER A 94 -18.06 -1.73 4.66
C SER A 94 -18.39 -0.86 3.43
N VAL A 95 -17.86 -1.22 2.25
CA VAL A 95 -18.13 -0.56 0.97
C VAL A 95 -18.81 -1.49 -0.05
N ALA A 96 -19.47 -2.55 0.43
CA ALA A 96 -20.20 -3.53 -0.38
C ALA A 96 -19.35 -4.23 -1.46
N LEU A 97 -18.09 -4.49 -1.12
CA LEU A 97 -17.15 -5.31 -1.88
C LEU A 97 -16.87 -6.62 -1.09
N ASP A 98 -16.60 -7.70 -1.82
CA ASP A 98 -16.17 -8.97 -1.29
C ASP A 98 -14.69 -9.20 -1.63
N LEU A 99 -13.87 -9.47 -0.62
CA LEU A 99 -12.44 -9.67 -0.79
C LEU A 99 -12.13 -11.18 -0.86
N VAL A 100 -11.83 -11.65 -2.07
CA VAL A 100 -11.43 -13.04 -2.34
C VAL A 100 -9.91 -13.15 -2.21
N THR A 101 -9.46 -13.93 -1.23
CA THR A 101 -8.04 -14.00 -0.87
C THR A 101 -7.42 -15.34 -1.25
N CYS A 102 -6.21 -15.33 -1.79
CA CYS A 102 -5.39 -16.53 -1.98
C CYS A 102 -4.01 -16.32 -1.34
N SER A 103 -3.60 -17.21 -0.45
CA SER A 103 -2.29 -17.12 0.21
C SER A 103 -1.20 -17.81 -0.60
N VAL A 104 0.00 -17.23 -0.57
CA VAL A 104 1.22 -17.81 -1.18
C VAL A 104 2.39 -17.66 -0.22
N ARG A 105 3.22 -18.69 -0.07
CA ARG A 105 4.45 -18.62 0.75
C ARG A 105 5.71 -18.49 -0.09
N SER A 106 5.60 -18.63 -1.40
CA SER A 106 6.72 -18.51 -2.32
C SER A 106 6.31 -17.93 -3.67
N VAL A 107 7.27 -17.34 -4.38
CA VAL A 107 7.07 -16.80 -5.74
C VAL A 107 6.58 -17.87 -6.74
N LYS A 108 6.91 -19.14 -6.48
CA LYS A 108 6.53 -20.30 -7.32
C LYS A 108 5.03 -20.62 -7.25
N GLU A 109 4.36 -20.22 -6.17
CA GLU A 109 2.92 -20.48 -5.96
C GLU A 109 2.05 -19.43 -6.65
N VAL A 110 2.58 -18.25 -6.95
CA VAL A 110 1.84 -17.11 -7.52
C VAL A 110 1.08 -17.48 -8.82
N PRO A 111 1.68 -18.21 -9.79
CA PRO A 111 0.94 -18.68 -10.96
C PRO A 111 -0.33 -19.47 -10.63
N SER A 112 -0.22 -20.47 -9.76
CA SER A 112 -1.35 -21.32 -9.36
C SER A 112 -2.41 -20.51 -8.60
N ALA A 113 -1.98 -19.59 -7.73
CA ALA A 113 -2.86 -18.72 -6.98
C ALA A 113 -3.67 -17.77 -7.89
N LEU A 114 -3.06 -17.24 -8.95
CA LEU A 114 -3.77 -16.41 -9.94
C LEU A 114 -4.84 -17.21 -10.68
N HIS A 115 -4.49 -18.41 -11.16
CA HIS A 115 -5.45 -19.32 -11.79
C HIS A 115 -6.59 -19.70 -10.84
N HIS A 116 -6.32 -19.88 -9.55
CA HIS A 116 -7.37 -20.18 -8.57
C HIS A 116 -8.37 -19.03 -8.38
N LEU A 117 -7.93 -17.78 -8.60
CA LEU A 117 -8.76 -16.59 -8.44
C LEU A 117 -9.53 -16.20 -9.72
N GLU A 118 -9.09 -16.63 -10.91
CA GLU A 118 -9.48 -16.01 -12.19
C GLU A 118 -11.00 -15.95 -12.43
N ASP A 119 -11.72 -17.03 -12.14
CA ASP A 119 -13.18 -17.09 -12.31
C ASP A 119 -13.98 -16.58 -11.10
N LYS A 120 -13.28 -16.16 -10.04
CA LYS A 120 -13.88 -15.79 -8.75
C LYS A 120 -13.88 -14.30 -8.48
N ILE A 121 -13.19 -13.51 -9.31
CA ILE A 121 -12.93 -12.10 -9.06
C ILE A 121 -13.36 -11.27 -10.27
N ASP A 122 -13.74 -10.02 -10.01
CA ASP A 122 -14.02 -9.06 -11.08
C ASP A 122 -12.84 -8.11 -11.32
N ILE A 123 -11.93 -8.00 -10.34
CA ILE A 123 -10.74 -7.15 -10.38
C ILE A 123 -9.66 -7.73 -9.47
N LEU A 124 -8.40 -7.65 -9.90
CA LEU A 124 -7.25 -7.99 -9.09
C LEU A 124 -6.70 -6.73 -8.41
N TRP A 125 -6.46 -6.81 -7.11
CA TRP A 125 -5.87 -5.75 -6.29
C TRP A 125 -4.54 -6.23 -5.72
N SER A 126 -3.50 -5.41 -5.86
CA SER A 126 -2.19 -5.67 -5.27
C SER A 126 -1.97 -4.88 -3.99
N ILE A 127 -1.16 -5.47 -3.12
CA ILE A 127 -0.67 -4.86 -1.88
C ILE A 127 0.86 -4.83 -1.91
N LEU A 128 1.47 -4.18 -0.91
CA LEU A 128 2.92 -4.19 -0.72
C LEU A 128 3.37 -5.59 -0.23
N ASP A 129 3.54 -6.52 -1.18
CA ASP A 129 3.98 -7.88 -0.92
C ASP A 129 5.04 -8.30 -1.95
N ASN A 130 6.26 -8.53 -1.47
CA ASN A 130 7.39 -8.89 -2.33
C ASN A 130 7.28 -10.31 -2.90
N THR A 131 6.50 -11.20 -2.28
CA THR A 131 6.27 -12.56 -2.77
C THR A 131 5.28 -12.50 -3.94
N ALA A 132 4.15 -11.84 -3.74
CA ALA A 132 3.05 -11.81 -4.71
C ALA A 132 3.27 -10.82 -5.86
N TYR A 133 3.89 -9.67 -5.57
CA TYR A 133 3.98 -8.53 -6.49
C TYR A 133 5.40 -7.93 -6.55
N GLY A 134 6.42 -8.69 -6.16
CA GLY A 134 7.81 -8.27 -6.22
C GLY A 134 8.39 -8.29 -7.65
N PRO A 135 9.67 -7.94 -7.82
CA PRO A 135 10.35 -7.91 -9.12
C PRO A 135 10.24 -9.22 -9.92
N GLU A 136 10.24 -10.37 -9.24
CA GLU A 136 10.18 -11.69 -9.87
C GLU A 136 8.77 -12.05 -10.39
N THR A 137 7.72 -11.52 -9.77
CA THR A 137 6.33 -11.92 -10.02
C THR A 137 5.51 -10.85 -10.73
N ALA A 138 5.88 -9.57 -10.63
CA ALA A 138 5.13 -8.44 -11.18
C ALA A 138 4.84 -8.58 -12.68
N ARG A 139 5.84 -8.97 -13.50
CA ARG A 139 5.64 -9.15 -14.96
C ARG A 139 4.62 -10.25 -15.24
N TYR A 140 4.67 -11.34 -14.49
CA TYR A 140 3.76 -12.45 -14.67
C TYR A 140 2.33 -12.04 -14.31
N VAL A 141 2.14 -11.36 -13.16
CA VAL A 141 0.83 -10.85 -12.72
C VAL A 141 0.22 -9.90 -13.76
N LEU A 142 1.00 -8.96 -14.28
CA LEU A 142 0.56 -8.02 -15.32
C LEU A 142 0.10 -8.74 -16.60
N LEU A 143 0.90 -9.69 -17.08
CA LEU A 143 0.57 -10.47 -18.28
C LEU A 143 -0.64 -11.37 -18.08
N PHE A 144 -0.77 -11.95 -16.89
CA PHE A 144 -1.92 -12.77 -16.52
C PHE A 144 -3.21 -11.95 -16.56
N ALA A 145 -3.24 -10.83 -15.84
CA ALA A 145 -4.40 -9.95 -15.78
C ALA A 145 -4.83 -9.48 -17.18
N LEU A 146 -3.86 -9.08 -18.01
CA LEU A 146 -4.13 -8.68 -19.39
C LEU A 146 -4.70 -9.82 -20.25
N ARG A 147 -4.13 -11.04 -20.18
CA ARG A 147 -4.59 -12.19 -20.99
C ARG A 147 -5.95 -12.73 -20.58
N ARG A 148 -6.38 -12.45 -19.35
CA ARG A 148 -7.67 -12.87 -18.81
C ARG A 148 -8.71 -11.76 -18.82
N ASP A 149 -8.38 -10.60 -19.38
CA ASP A 149 -9.21 -9.40 -19.35
C ASP A 149 -9.66 -9.02 -17.92
N ILE A 150 -8.82 -9.30 -16.92
CA ILE A 150 -9.07 -8.96 -15.51
C ILE A 150 -8.44 -7.59 -15.25
N PRO A 151 -9.24 -6.56 -14.89
CA PRO A 151 -8.72 -5.29 -14.41
C PRO A 151 -7.72 -5.48 -13.27
N PHE A 152 -6.59 -4.78 -13.32
CA PHE A 152 -5.56 -4.87 -12.28
C PHE A 152 -5.27 -3.51 -11.65
N VAL A 153 -5.32 -3.46 -10.32
CA VAL A 153 -4.99 -2.29 -9.50
C VAL A 153 -3.64 -2.49 -8.80
N GLY A 154 -2.65 -1.72 -9.25
CA GLY A 154 -1.31 -1.64 -8.69
C GLY A 154 -1.24 -0.87 -7.37
N PHE A 155 -0.30 -1.23 -6.49
CA PHE A 155 0.02 -0.42 -5.30
C PHE A 155 0.98 0.74 -5.57
N SER A 156 1.46 0.90 -6.82
CA SER A 156 2.41 1.93 -7.21
C SER A 156 2.19 2.42 -8.65
N PRO A 157 2.53 3.68 -8.99
CA PRO A 157 2.34 4.19 -10.34
C PRO A 157 3.18 3.44 -11.39
N GLN A 158 4.22 2.71 -10.98
CA GLN A 158 5.02 1.86 -11.85
C GLN A 158 4.20 0.68 -12.39
N PHE A 159 3.27 0.13 -11.61
CA PHE A 159 2.34 -0.91 -12.11
C PHE A 159 1.43 -0.36 -13.21
N ALA A 160 0.81 0.81 -12.99
CA ALA A 160 -0.02 1.46 -14.01
C ALA A 160 0.80 1.72 -15.29
N LYS A 161 2.02 2.26 -15.15
CA LYS A 161 2.94 2.45 -16.28
C LYS A 161 3.29 1.13 -17.00
N ALA A 162 3.40 0.03 -16.27
CA ALA A 162 3.80 -1.28 -16.77
C ALA A 162 2.64 -2.12 -17.35
N GLY A 163 1.40 -1.65 -17.28
CA GLY A 163 0.24 -2.31 -17.89
C GLY A 163 -0.88 -2.69 -16.94
N ALA A 164 -0.82 -2.31 -15.65
CA ALA A 164 -2.00 -2.34 -14.79
C ALA A 164 -3.00 -1.27 -15.26
N LEU A 165 -4.29 -1.52 -15.08
CA LEU A 165 -5.34 -0.57 -15.44
C LEU A 165 -5.24 0.72 -14.62
N MET A 166 -5.00 0.56 -13.33
CA MET A 166 -4.94 1.65 -12.36
C MET A 166 -3.89 1.34 -11.31
N ALA A 167 -3.44 2.36 -10.58
CA ALA A 167 -2.74 2.20 -9.32
C ALA A 167 -3.27 3.17 -8.27
N VAL A 168 -3.35 2.70 -7.02
CA VAL A 168 -3.67 3.51 -5.85
C VAL A 168 -2.49 3.41 -4.89
N TYR A 169 -1.89 4.55 -4.55
CA TYR A 169 -0.62 4.60 -3.81
C TYR A 169 -0.57 5.78 -2.86
N GLY A 170 0.29 5.73 -1.85
CA GLY A 170 0.39 6.80 -0.86
C GLY A 170 0.85 8.13 -1.46
N ASP A 171 0.30 9.24 -0.98
CA ASP A 171 0.86 10.56 -1.26
C ASP A 171 2.13 10.77 -0.43
N TYR A 172 3.29 10.49 -1.03
CA TYR A 172 4.58 10.59 -0.34
C TYR A 172 4.91 12.02 0.12
N GLU A 173 4.40 13.04 -0.56
CA GLU A 173 4.59 14.44 -0.14
C GLU A 173 3.79 14.72 1.14
N ASP A 174 2.52 14.29 1.17
CA ASP A 174 1.70 14.42 2.38
C ASP A 174 2.24 13.59 3.54
N MET A 175 2.78 12.39 3.27
CA MET A 175 3.48 11.60 4.30
C MET A 175 4.69 12.35 4.87
N GLY A 176 5.48 13.04 4.02
CA GLY A 176 6.56 13.92 4.48
C GLY A 176 6.05 15.06 5.37
N ARG A 177 4.92 15.68 5.01
CA ARG A 177 4.26 16.71 5.84
C ARG A 177 3.77 16.14 7.18
N GLN A 178 3.21 14.93 7.19
CA GLN A 178 2.82 14.24 8.43
C GLN A 178 4.03 13.97 9.32
N SER A 179 5.15 13.49 8.75
CA SER A 179 6.41 13.29 9.49
C SER A 179 6.94 14.59 10.10
N ALA A 180 6.88 15.71 9.37
CA ALA A 180 7.30 17.01 9.88
C ALA A 180 6.43 17.49 11.07
N LEU A 181 5.12 17.26 11.01
CA LEU A 181 4.20 17.57 12.12
C LEU A 181 4.48 16.71 13.36
N LEU A 182 4.76 15.41 13.18
CA LEU A 182 5.18 14.55 14.29
C LEU A 182 6.52 15.01 14.88
N ALA A 183 7.51 15.27 14.04
CA ALA A 183 8.82 15.75 14.48
C ALA A 183 8.71 17.04 15.31
N LYS A 184 7.87 17.99 14.87
CA LYS A 184 7.61 19.22 15.62
C LYS A 184 7.03 18.94 17.01
N LYS A 185 6.09 18.00 17.14
CA LYS A 185 5.48 17.68 18.44
C LYS A 185 6.48 17.03 19.40
N VAL A 186 7.28 16.09 18.89
CA VAL A 186 8.36 15.43 19.64
C VAL A 186 9.41 16.44 20.09
N LEU A 187 9.90 17.30 19.20
CA LEU A 187 10.89 18.34 19.54
C LEU A 187 10.38 19.37 20.57
N LEU A 188 9.07 19.53 20.70
CA LEU A 188 8.44 20.40 21.69
C LEU A 188 8.07 19.68 23.00
N GLY A 189 8.40 18.38 23.14
CA GLY A 189 8.09 17.57 24.32
C GLY A 189 6.61 17.18 24.47
N ASN A 190 5.80 17.34 23.42
CA ASN A 190 4.35 17.10 23.46
C ASN A 190 4.00 15.66 23.01
N GLU A 191 4.57 14.66 23.69
CA GLU A 191 4.55 13.26 23.25
C GLU A 191 3.42 12.40 23.85
N GLU A 192 2.84 12.82 24.98
CA GLU A 192 1.88 12.01 25.77
C GLU A 192 0.63 11.57 24.99
N SER A 193 0.23 12.33 23.98
CA SER A 193 -0.95 12.05 23.13
C SER A 193 -0.60 11.52 21.74
N LEU A 194 0.67 11.27 21.46
CA LEU A 194 1.09 10.84 20.12
C LEU A 194 0.83 9.36 19.89
N VAL A 195 0.06 9.08 18.85
CA VAL A 195 -0.01 7.76 18.25
C VAL A 195 1.35 7.43 17.62
N LYS A 196 1.96 6.31 18.04
CA LYS A 196 3.29 5.90 17.56
C LYS A 196 3.34 5.64 16.06
N ILE A 197 2.34 4.96 15.52
CA ILE A 197 2.32 4.56 14.12
C ILE A 197 1.07 5.13 13.48
N LEU A 198 1.26 6.11 12.60
CA LEU A 198 0.20 6.68 11.78
C LEU A 198 0.19 6.00 10.41
N GLN A 199 -1.00 5.89 9.82
CA GLN A 199 -1.18 5.49 8.43
C GLN A 199 -1.22 6.71 7.50
N PRO A 200 -0.84 6.59 6.22
CA PRO A 200 -1.02 7.66 5.26
C PRO A 200 -2.50 8.04 5.14
N ARG A 201 -2.79 9.33 5.22
CA ARG A 201 -4.17 9.87 5.17
C ARG A 201 -4.62 10.27 3.77
N LYS A 202 -3.71 10.25 2.78
CA LYS A 202 -3.98 10.60 1.38
C LYS A 202 -3.42 9.53 0.45
N ALA A 203 -4.20 9.22 -0.58
CA ALA A 203 -3.79 8.38 -1.68
C ALA A 203 -3.75 9.23 -2.96
N ARG A 204 -2.92 8.80 -3.90
CA ARG A 204 -2.88 9.26 -5.28
C ARG A 204 -3.31 8.14 -6.22
N ILE A 205 -3.82 8.53 -7.38
CA ILE A 205 -4.38 7.64 -8.39
C ILE A 205 -3.61 7.82 -9.69
N ALA A 206 -3.17 6.71 -10.27
CA ALA A 206 -2.66 6.68 -11.63
C ALA A 206 -3.51 5.73 -12.49
N ILE A 207 -3.83 6.10 -13.72
CA ILE A 207 -4.54 5.23 -14.66
C ILE A 207 -3.71 4.98 -15.91
N ASN A 208 -3.94 3.85 -16.57
CA ASN A 208 -3.40 3.55 -17.89
C ASN A 208 -4.54 3.58 -18.92
N GLN A 209 -4.57 4.63 -19.73
CA GLN A 209 -5.68 4.84 -20.68
C GLN A 209 -5.64 3.83 -21.83
N LYS A 210 -4.46 3.32 -22.20
CA LYS A 210 -4.32 2.28 -23.22
C LYS A 210 -4.94 0.97 -22.75
N VAL A 211 -4.66 0.58 -21.50
CA VAL A 211 -5.23 -0.63 -20.88
C VAL A 211 -6.72 -0.47 -20.67
N ALA A 212 -7.19 0.70 -20.24
CA ALA A 212 -8.62 0.98 -20.11
C ALA A 212 -9.36 0.78 -21.44
N ARG A 213 -8.81 1.29 -22.56
CA ARG A 213 -9.38 1.06 -23.90
C ARG A 213 -9.35 -0.41 -24.31
N ALA A 214 -8.26 -1.13 -24.04
CA ALA A 214 -8.15 -2.54 -24.36
C ALA A 214 -9.18 -3.41 -23.62
N LEU A 215 -9.47 -3.05 -22.36
CA LEU A 215 -10.47 -3.73 -21.52
C LEU A 215 -11.91 -3.21 -21.72
N GLY A 216 -12.13 -2.24 -22.63
CA GLY A 216 -13.44 -1.62 -22.83
C GLY A 216 -13.96 -0.82 -21.62
N ILE A 217 -13.05 -0.35 -20.76
CA ILE A 217 -13.38 0.37 -19.52
C ILE A 217 -13.37 1.88 -19.75
N THR A 218 -14.46 2.53 -19.36
CA THR A 218 -14.61 3.99 -19.34
C THR A 218 -14.77 4.49 -17.92
N PHE A 219 -13.91 5.44 -17.52
CA PHE A 219 -14.03 6.12 -16.24
C PHE A 219 -15.02 7.30 -16.34
N THR A 220 -15.74 7.59 -15.26
CA THR A 220 -16.64 8.75 -15.21
C THR A 220 -15.85 10.06 -15.20
N PRO A 221 -16.40 11.17 -15.72
CA PRO A 221 -15.78 12.49 -15.63
C PRO A 221 -15.45 12.89 -14.19
N GLU A 222 -16.29 12.52 -13.23
CA GLU A 222 -16.09 12.78 -11.80
C GLU A 222 -14.88 12.03 -11.26
N PHE A 223 -14.70 10.76 -11.66
CA PHE A 223 -13.53 9.99 -11.27
C PHE A 223 -12.24 10.56 -11.89
N LEU A 224 -12.29 10.97 -13.16
CA LEU A 224 -11.12 11.54 -13.83
C LEU A 224 -10.59 12.83 -13.17
N LYS A 225 -11.44 13.60 -12.48
CA LYS A 225 -11.03 14.81 -11.74
C LYS A 225 -10.11 14.52 -10.55
N ILE A 226 -10.15 13.32 -10.00
CA ILE A 226 -9.32 12.94 -8.84
C ILE A 226 -8.10 12.10 -9.26
N VAL A 227 -7.88 11.90 -10.56
CA VAL A 227 -6.73 11.17 -11.09
C VAL A 227 -5.51 12.09 -11.14
N ASP A 228 -4.45 11.71 -10.41
CA ASP A 228 -3.20 12.48 -10.38
C ASP A 228 -2.32 12.23 -11.60
N LYS A 229 -2.44 11.06 -12.24
CA LYS A 229 -1.55 10.67 -13.33
C LYS A 229 -2.24 9.78 -14.37
N VAL A 230 -1.97 10.07 -15.64
CA VAL A 230 -2.45 9.27 -16.79
C VAL A 230 -1.24 8.77 -17.58
N PHE A 231 -1.28 7.49 -17.96
CA PHE A 231 -0.31 6.81 -18.82
C PHE A 231 -0.93 6.35 -20.14
#